data_AF-A0A2E9T1G7-F1
#
_entry.id   AF-A0A2E9T1G7-F1
#
_cell.length_a   1.000
_cell.length_b   1.000
_cell.length_c   1.000
_cell.angle_alpha   90.00
_cell.angle_beta   90.00
_cell.angle_gamma   90.00
#
_symmetry.space_group_name_H-M   'P 1'
#
loop_
_entity.id
_entity.type
_entity.pdbx_description
1 polymer ?
#
loop_
_entity_poly.entity_id
_entity_poly.type
_entity_poly.pdbx_seq_one_letter_code
_entity_poly.pdbx_strand_id
1 'polypeptide(L)'
;MVSLSLQKNQQGIVLILALLMVVAVTGIAVTLMNSSSIDSKITVAVQEREVAENELSGNVQKVIASEVGKRGNSRFLLSKNQITDSGLEIARINASTHTIYSRNNGPLSLNCPRRFDSTQSLKCNLIELSSVVDYGAKSRHSITINAGIAQQMLNTNNSN
;
A
#
# COMPACT_ATOMS: atom_id res chain seq x y z
N MET A 1 45.02 3.11 36.26
CA MET A 1 45.13 4.45 36.85
C MET A 1 46.30 5.15 36.17
N VAL A 2 46.04 6.10 35.29
CA VAL A 2 47.10 6.93 34.69
C VAL A 2 47.28 8.14 35.61
N SER A 3 48.36 8.14 36.39
CA SER A 3 48.73 9.26 37.26
C SER A 3 49.45 10.34 36.44
N LEU A 4 48.74 11.43 36.12
CA LEU A 4 49.31 12.61 35.47
C LEU A 4 49.92 13.54 36.53
N SER A 5 51.25 13.47 36.70
CA SER A 5 52.02 14.45 37.47
C SER A 5 52.13 15.75 36.66
N LEU A 6 51.27 16.73 36.95
CA LEU A 6 51.28 18.05 36.33
C LEU A 6 52.41 18.92 36.90
N GLN A 7 53.48 19.13 36.12
CA GLN A 7 54.43 20.22 36.36
C GLN A 7 53.69 21.57 36.34
N LYS A 8 53.96 22.42 37.33
CA LYS A 8 53.24 23.68 37.63
C LYS A 8 53.18 24.69 36.47
N ASN A 9 54.04 24.56 35.45
CA ASN A 9 54.06 25.39 34.24
C ASN A 9 53.23 24.84 33.05
N GLN A 10 52.63 23.64 33.16
CA GLN A 10 51.80 23.03 32.10
C GLN A 10 50.30 23.00 32.43
N GLN A 11 49.89 23.57 33.57
CA GLN A 11 48.50 23.50 34.06
C GLN A 11 47.49 24.23 33.16
N GLY A 12 47.89 25.31 32.49
CA GLY A 12 46.99 26.06 31.58
C GLY A 12 46.67 25.32 30.29
N ILE A 13 47.64 24.62 29.71
CA ILE A 13 47.49 23.95 28.40
C ILE A 13 46.63 22.68 28.52
N VAL A 14 46.72 21.98 29.64
CA VAL A 14 45.92 20.77 29.91
C VAL A 14 44.45 21.11 30.04
N LEU A 15 44.10 22.28 30.61
CA LEU A 15 42.71 22.72 30.72
C LEU A 15 42.09 22.98 29.33
N ILE A 16 42.85 23.60 28.43
CA ILE A 16 42.41 23.87 27.06
C ILE A 16 42.23 22.56 26.27
N LEU A 17 43.18 21.63 26.40
CA LEU A 17 43.09 20.32 25.75
C LEU A 17 41.90 19.51 26.27
N ALA A 18 41.63 19.53 27.57
CA ALA A 18 40.46 18.89 28.16
C ALA A 18 39.16 19.49 27.60
N LEU A 19 39.07 20.82 27.51
CA LEU A 19 37.92 21.50 26.93
C LEU A 19 37.71 21.11 25.46
N LEU A 20 38.80 21.05 24.68
CA LEU A 20 38.76 20.69 23.26
C LEU A 20 38.24 19.26 23.05
N MET A 21 38.68 18.32 23.90
CA MET A 21 38.17 16.95 23.90
C MET A 21 36.68 16.88 24.27
N VAL A 22 36.22 17.65 25.26
CA VAL A 22 34.80 17.68 25.66
C VAL A 22 33.92 18.20 24.51
N VAL A 23 34.34 19.27 23.82
CA VAL A 23 33.60 19.81 22.66
C VAL A 23 33.55 18.79 21.51
N ALA A 24 34.65 18.09 21.25
CA ALA A 24 34.68 17.04 20.22
C ALA A 24 33.74 15.87 20.55
N VAL A 25 33.76 15.37 21.79
CA VAL A 25 32.93 14.23 22.23
C VAL A 25 31.44 14.60 22.24
N THR A 26 31.09 15.80 22.71
CA THR A 26 29.70 16.28 22.70
C THR A 26 29.16 16.46 21.28
N GLY A 27 30.00 16.93 20.34
CA GLY A 27 29.64 17.02 18.92
C GLY A 27 29.26 15.66 18.32
N ILE A 28 30.05 14.61 18.60
CA ILE A 28 29.77 13.24 18.14
C ILE A 28 28.50 12.68 18.80
N ALA A 29 28.28 12.97 20.08
CA ALA A 29 27.07 12.51 20.79
C ALA A 29 25.79 13.12 20.19
N VAL A 30 25.78 14.43 19.90
CA VAL A 30 24.63 15.11 19.31
C VAL A 30 24.34 14.59 17.90
N THR A 31 25.37 14.34 17.08
CA THR A 31 25.17 13.79 15.73
C THR A 31 24.60 12.37 15.76
N LEU A 32 25.07 11.51 16.68
CA LEU A 32 24.52 10.15 16.89
C LEU A 32 23.06 10.17 17.39
N MET A 33 22.70 11.10 18.28
CA MET A 33 21.32 11.26 18.75
C MET A 33 20.41 11.79 17.65
N ASN A 34 20.92 12.68 16.80
CA ASN A 34 20.18 13.24 15.68
C ASN A 34 19.90 12.19 14.58
N SER A 35 20.89 11.34 14.25
CA SER A 35 20.67 10.25 13.26
C SER A 35 19.61 9.25 13.75
N SER A 36 19.68 8.85 15.02
CA SER A 36 18.73 7.90 15.62
C SER A 36 17.27 8.41 15.60
N SER A 37 17.08 9.72 15.75
CA SER A 37 15.75 10.35 15.71
C SER A 37 15.12 10.31 14.32
N ILE A 38 15.95 10.33 13.27
CA ILE A 38 15.50 10.24 11.88
C ILE A 38 15.07 8.80 11.59
N ASP A 39 15.89 7.81 11.96
CA ASP A 39 15.60 6.40 11.74
C ASP A 39 14.32 5.93 12.46
N SER A 40 14.06 6.44 13.67
CA SER A 40 12.83 6.16 14.41
C SER A 40 11.59 6.66 13.68
N LYS A 41 11.62 7.89 13.13
CA LYS A 41 10.49 8.44 12.37
C LYS A 41 10.24 7.69 11.07
N ILE A 42 11.30 7.25 10.39
CA ILE A 42 11.20 6.42 9.20
C ILE A 42 10.55 5.09 9.55
N THR A 43 11.00 4.43 10.63
CA THR A 43 10.43 3.15 11.07
C THR A 43 8.95 3.26 11.40
N VAL A 44 8.52 4.32 12.09
CA VAL A 44 7.10 4.56 12.37
C VAL A 44 6.31 4.79 11.08
N ALA A 45 6.84 5.58 10.15
CA ALA A 45 6.17 5.80 8.86
C ALA A 45 6.05 4.50 8.03
N VAL A 46 7.06 3.64 8.06
CA VAL A 46 7.04 2.31 7.44
C VAL A 46 6.01 1.41 8.13
N GLN A 47 5.97 1.41 9.46
CA GLN A 47 5.00 0.63 10.22
C GLN A 47 3.56 1.09 9.94
N GLU A 48 3.30 2.39 9.92
CA GLU A 48 1.98 2.94 9.57
C GLU A 48 1.55 2.51 8.17
N ARG A 49 2.49 2.52 7.21
CA ARG A 49 2.24 2.04 5.86
C ARG A 49 1.94 0.55 5.81
N GLU A 50 2.72 -0.28 6.49
CA GLU A 50 2.54 -1.74 6.51
C GLU A 50 1.19 -2.14 7.12
N VAL A 51 0.78 -1.46 8.20
CA VAL A 51 -0.54 -1.64 8.80
C VAL A 51 -1.65 -1.27 7.81
N ALA A 52 -1.51 -0.13 7.11
CA ALA A 52 -2.48 0.29 6.11
C ALA A 52 -2.55 -0.67 4.90
N GLU A 53 -1.41 -1.20 4.43
CA GLU A 53 -1.36 -2.20 3.35
C GLU A 53 -2.05 -3.52 3.76
N ASN A 54 -1.82 -3.97 4.99
CA ASN A 54 -2.47 -5.17 5.54
C ASN A 54 -3.98 -4.98 5.73
N GLU A 55 -4.41 -3.82 6.26
CA GLU A 55 -5.83 -3.51 6.39
C GLU A 55 -6.50 -3.44 5.00
N LEU A 56 -5.89 -2.74 4.05
CA LEU A 56 -6.44 -2.61 2.70
C LEU A 56 -6.54 -3.97 2.01
N SER A 57 -5.52 -4.83 2.14
CA SER A 57 -5.55 -6.18 1.58
C SER A 57 -6.67 -7.04 2.18
N GLY A 58 -6.90 -6.95 3.50
CA GLY A 58 -8.04 -7.59 4.16
C GLY A 58 -9.39 -7.05 3.67
N ASN A 59 -9.49 -5.73 3.52
CA ASN A 59 -10.71 -5.09 3.01
C ASN A 59 -10.99 -5.48 1.56
N VAL A 60 -9.99 -5.54 0.69
CA VAL A 60 -10.10 -6.01 -0.70
C VAL A 60 -10.70 -7.42 -0.73
N GLN A 61 -10.14 -8.35 0.05
CA GLN A 61 -10.65 -9.73 0.10
C GLN A 61 -12.08 -9.79 0.64
N LYS A 62 -12.41 -8.98 1.65
CA LYS A 62 -13.76 -8.89 2.22
C LYS A 62 -14.78 -8.37 1.21
N VAL A 63 -14.42 -7.37 0.41
CA VAL A 63 -15.28 -6.86 -0.68
C VAL A 63 -15.48 -7.94 -1.74
N ILE A 64 -14.41 -8.61 -2.17
CA ILE A 64 -14.51 -9.70 -3.14
C ILE A 64 -15.42 -10.82 -2.61
N ALA A 65 -15.22 -11.26 -1.37
CA ALA A 65 -16.04 -12.30 -0.76
C ALA A 65 -17.53 -11.88 -0.63
N SER A 66 -17.78 -10.62 -0.26
CA SER A 66 -19.14 -10.05 -0.19
C SER A 66 -19.82 -10.06 -1.56
N GLU A 67 -19.11 -9.63 -2.60
CA GLU A 67 -19.62 -9.61 -3.97
C GLU A 67 -19.82 -11.02 -4.55
N VAL A 68 -18.97 -11.98 -4.22
CA VAL A 68 -19.18 -13.40 -4.57
C VAL A 68 -20.38 -13.97 -3.84
N GLY A 69 -20.60 -13.60 -2.58
CA GLY A 69 -21.76 -14.00 -1.79
C GLY A 69 -23.09 -13.52 -2.39
N LYS A 70 -23.10 -12.39 -3.10
CA LYS A 70 -24.27 -11.85 -3.82
C LYS A 70 -24.63 -12.63 -5.08
N ARG A 71 -23.81 -13.60 -5.51
CA ARG A 71 -24.03 -14.47 -6.68
C ARG A 71 -24.49 -13.68 -7.91
N GLY A 72 -25.74 -13.88 -8.36
CA GLY A 72 -26.29 -13.26 -9.57
C GLY A 72 -26.51 -11.74 -9.49
N ASN A 73 -26.47 -11.16 -8.28
CA ASN A 73 -26.52 -9.70 -8.09
C ASN A 73 -25.13 -9.09 -7.78
N SER A 74 -24.06 -9.84 -8.09
CA SER A 74 -22.70 -9.34 -7.95
C SER A 74 -22.46 -8.19 -8.92
N ARG A 75 -21.85 -7.11 -8.42
CA ARG A 75 -21.45 -5.99 -9.29
C ARG A 75 -20.33 -6.37 -10.25
N PHE A 76 -19.69 -7.52 -10.04
CA PHE A 76 -18.70 -8.07 -10.95
C PHE A 76 -19.31 -8.72 -12.22
N LEU A 77 -20.63 -8.92 -12.26
CA LEU A 77 -21.31 -9.41 -13.46
C LEU A 77 -21.79 -8.30 -14.38
N LEU A 78 -21.64 -7.03 -13.97
CA LEU A 78 -22.05 -5.88 -14.75
C LEU A 78 -21.24 -5.79 -16.04
N SER A 79 -21.94 -5.59 -17.15
CA SER A 79 -21.33 -5.38 -18.47
C SER A 79 -20.73 -3.97 -18.58
N LYS A 80 -19.87 -3.75 -19.58
CA LYS A 80 -19.24 -2.45 -19.86
C LYS A 80 -20.27 -1.30 -19.89
N ASN A 81 -21.43 -1.52 -20.50
CA ASN A 81 -22.43 -0.45 -20.64
C ASN A 81 -23.09 -0.04 -19.31
N GLN A 82 -22.92 -0.82 -18.24
CA GLN A 82 -23.46 -0.54 -16.92
C GLN A 82 -22.42 0.02 -15.94
N ILE A 83 -21.13 -0.02 -16.32
CA ILE A 83 -20.04 0.59 -15.56
C ILE A 83 -19.56 1.79 -16.37
N THR A 84 -19.82 3.00 -15.88
CA THR A 84 -19.33 4.23 -16.50
C THR A 84 -17.80 4.27 -16.50
N ASP A 85 -17.20 5.00 -17.45
CA ASP A 85 -15.73 5.13 -17.52
C ASP A 85 -15.13 5.78 -16.25
N SER A 86 -15.94 6.51 -15.48
CA SER A 86 -15.58 7.05 -14.16
C SER A 86 -15.45 6.00 -13.05
N GLY A 87 -15.82 4.75 -13.33
CA GLY A 87 -15.88 3.67 -12.35
C GLY A 87 -17.16 3.70 -11.51
N LEU A 88 -17.47 2.57 -10.88
CA LEU A 88 -18.61 2.39 -9.99
C LEU A 88 -18.11 2.06 -8.58
N GLU A 89 -18.44 2.90 -7.60
CA GLU A 89 -18.16 2.58 -6.19
C GLU A 89 -19.06 1.44 -5.72
N ILE A 90 -18.46 0.35 -5.23
CA ILE A 90 -19.18 -0.86 -4.82
C ILE A 90 -19.29 -1.03 -3.31
N ALA A 91 -18.33 -0.48 -2.57
CA ALA A 91 -18.27 -0.55 -1.12
C ALA A 91 -17.35 0.52 -0.56
N ARG A 92 -17.68 0.95 0.66
CA ARG A 92 -16.78 1.71 1.52
C ARG A 92 -16.70 0.96 2.85
N ILE A 93 -15.50 0.48 3.18
CA ILE A 93 -15.24 -0.25 4.42
C ILE A 93 -14.24 0.57 5.22
N ASN A 94 -14.61 0.98 6.43
CA ASN A 94 -13.81 1.90 7.23
C ASN A 94 -13.44 3.16 6.42
N ALA A 95 -12.14 3.46 6.32
CA ALA A 95 -11.60 4.57 5.54
C ALA A 95 -11.34 4.20 4.06
N SER A 96 -11.44 2.93 3.66
CA SER A 96 -11.11 2.50 2.30
C SER A 96 -12.30 2.60 1.33
N THR A 97 -12.06 3.18 0.17
CA THR A 97 -13.03 3.25 -0.94
C THR A 97 -12.70 2.19 -1.98
N HIS A 98 -13.72 1.46 -2.44
CA HIS A 98 -13.59 0.40 -3.43
C HIS A 98 -14.41 0.72 -4.67
N THR A 99 -13.73 0.97 -5.79
CA THR A 99 -14.33 1.28 -7.08
C THR A 99 -14.02 0.17 -8.09
N ILE A 100 -14.98 -0.14 -8.96
CA ILE A 100 -14.77 -1.08 -10.07
C ILE A 100 -14.73 -0.34 -11.40
N TYR A 101 -13.88 -0.82 -12.29
CA TYR A 101 -13.75 -0.35 -13.67
C TYR A 101 -13.89 -1.53 -14.63
N SER A 102 -14.64 -1.34 -15.72
CA SER A 102 -14.70 -2.33 -16.78
C SER A 102 -13.43 -2.26 -17.63
N ARG A 103 -12.70 -3.37 -17.77
CA ARG A 103 -11.51 -3.46 -18.63
C ARG A 103 -11.79 -4.21 -19.93
N ASN A 104 -13.06 -4.44 -20.26
CA ASN A 104 -13.47 -4.99 -21.55
C ASN A 104 -13.39 -3.93 -22.64
N ASN A 105 -12.17 -3.58 -23.08
CA ASN A 105 -11.99 -2.48 -24.04
C ASN A 105 -12.07 -2.92 -25.52
N GLY A 106 -13.10 -3.68 -25.88
CA GLY A 106 -13.31 -4.11 -27.28
C GLY A 106 -14.77 -4.44 -27.60
N PRO A 107 -15.13 -4.51 -28.89
CA PRO A 107 -16.48 -4.88 -29.35
C PRO A 107 -16.77 -6.38 -29.19
N LEU A 108 -15.74 -7.19 -28.96
CA LEU A 108 -15.81 -8.64 -28.87
C LEU A 108 -15.77 -9.09 -27.40
N SER A 109 -16.56 -10.10 -27.08
CA SER A 109 -16.50 -10.78 -25.78
C SER A 109 -15.15 -11.50 -25.63
N LEU A 110 -14.41 -11.15 -24.58
CA LEU A 110 -13.08 -11.70 -24.33
C LEU A 110 -13.16 -13.19 -24.00
N ASN A 111 -12.19 -13.95 -24.50
CA ASN A 111 -12.04 -15.35 -24.08
C ASN A 111 -11.33 -15.38 -22.72
N CYS A 112 -11.75 -16.29 -21.85
CA CYS A 112 -11.14 -16.44 -20.55
C CYS A 112 -9.70 -16.98 -20.64
N PRO A 113 -8.76 -16.48 -19.82
CA PRO A 113 -7.46 -17.12 -19.65
C PRO A 113 -7.65 -18.59 -19.26
N ARG A 114 -6.89 -19.49 -19.87
CA ARG A 114 -7.07 -20.94 -19.69
C ARG A 114 -6.78 -21.36 -18.23
N ARG A 115 -7.69 -22.12 -17.62
CA ARG A 115 -7.38 -22.98 -16.45
C ARG A 115 -7.60 -24.46 -16.77
N PHE A 116 -8.68 -24.79 -17.48
CA PHE A 116 -8.93 -26.03 -18.25
C PHE A 116 -9.72 -25.62 -19.51
N ASP A 117 -9.75 -26.47 -20.55
CA ASP A 117 -10.01 -26.16 -21.97
C ASP A 117 -11.14 -25.15 -22.32
N SER A 118 -10.96 -24.44 -23.45
CA SER A 118 -11.86 -23.36 -23.91
C SER A 118 -13.12 -23.93 -24.57
N THR A 119 -14.20 -24.07 -23.80
CA THR A 119 -15.54 -24.31 -24.39
C THR A 119 -15.99 -23.07 -25.17
N GLN A 120 -16.40 -23.23 -26.43
CA GLN A 120 -16.84 -22.15 -27.34
C GLN A 120 -17.90 -21.20 -26.75
N SER A 121 -18.66 -21.66 -25.75
CA SER A 121 -19.73 -20.90 -25.10
C SER A 121 -19.29 -20.11 -23.85
N LEU A 122 -18.02 -20.11 -23.45
CA LEU A 122 -17.57 -19.39 -22.25
C LEU A 122 -16.83 -18.10 -22.61
N LYS A 123 -17.29 -16.98 -22.07
CA LYS A 123 -16.71 -15.64 -22.26
C LYS A 123 -16.33 -15.03 -20.92
N CYS A 124 -15.36 -14.12 -20.93
CA CYS A 124 -14.90 -13.47 -19.72
C CYS A 124 -15.30 -12.00 -19.67
N ASN A 125 -15.76 -11.59 -18.49
CA ASN A 125 -15.90 -10.21 -18.07
C ASN A 125 -14.67 -9.84 -17.23
N LEU A 126 -13.86 -8.93 -17.75
CA LEU A 126 -12.68 -8.41 -17.06
C LEU A 126 -13.02 -7.11 -16.34
N ILE A 127 -12.88 -7.13 -15.02
CA ILE A 127 -13.14 -5.99 -14.15
C ILE A 127 -11.90 -5.71 -13.31
N GLU A 128 -11.58 -4.45 -13.13
CA GLU A 128 -10.54 -3.98 -12.23
C GLU A 128 -11.19 -3.42 -10.97
N LEU A 129 -10.84 -3.96 -9.82
CA LEU A 129 -11.20 -3.45 -8.50
C LEU A 129 -10.07 -2.58 -7.98
N SER A 130 -10.28 -1.26 -7.95
CA SER A 130 -9.36 -0.31 -7.33
C SER A 130 -9.82 -0.02 -5.90
N SER A 131 -8.92 -0.24 -4.95
CA SER A 131 -9.19 -0.02 -3.53
C SER A 131 -8.18 0.98 -2.99
N VAL A 132 -8.67 2.08 -2.43
CA VAL A 132 -7.83 3.19 -1.96
C VAL A 132 -8.00 3.36 -0.46
N VAL A 133 -6.90 3.49 0.28
CA VAL A 133 -6.91 3.91 1.69
C VAL A 133 -5.91 5.05 1.92
N ASP A 134 -6.30 6.03 2.71
CA ASP A 134 -5.43 7.12 3.10
C ASP A 134 -4.72 6.80 4.42
N TYR A 135 -3.42 7.13 4.51
CA TYR A 135 -2.56 6.85 5.66
C TYR A 135 -1.62 8.01 5.99
N GLY A 136 -1.05 7.97 7.20
CA GLY A 136 -0.16 8.99 7.73
C GLY A 136 -0.86 10.22 8.33
N ALA A 137 -0.07 11.10 8.95
CA ALA A 137 -0.60 12.29 9.63
C ALA A 137 -1.44 13.18 8.69
N LYS A 138 -2.73 13.32 9.01
CA LYS A 138 -3.74 14.05 8.24
C LYS A 138 -4.09 13.45 6.86
N SER A 139 -3.95 12.14 6.67
CA SER A 139 -4.36 11.46 5.42
C SER A 139 -3.69 12.05 4.17
N ARG A 140 -2.40 12.40 4.29
CA ARG A 140 -1.61 13.05 3.23
C ARG A 140 -1.11 12.08 2.17
N HIS A 141 -1.12 10.78 2.47
CA HIS A 141 -0.65 9.73 1.58
C HIS A 141 -1.78 8.74 1.35
N SER A 142 -1.82 8.15 0.16
CA SER A 142 -2.82 7.16 -0.22
C SER A 142 -2.14 5.92 -0.78
N ILE A 143 -2.63 4.75 -0.41
CA ILE A 143 -2.23 3.47 -1.01
C ILE A 143 -3.40 2.99 -1.86
N THR A 144 -3.09 2.57 -3.07
CA THR A 144 -4.06 2.01 -4.00
C THR A 144 -3.66 0.59 -4.36
N ILE A 145 -4.57 -0.35 -4.15
CA ILE A 145 -4.45 -1.73 -4.61
C ILE A 145 -5.43 -1.93 -5.76
N ASN A 146 -4.90 -2.29 -6.93
CA ASN A 146 -5.69 -2.65 -8.10
C ASN A 146 -5.67 -4.18 -8.27
N ALA A 147 -6.84 -4.81 -8.17
CA ALA A 147 -7.02 -6.23 -8.37
C ALA A 147 -7.78 -6.48 -9.68
N GLY A 148 -7.20 -7.29 -10.58
CA GLY A 148 -7.87 -7.75 -11.79
C GLY A 148 -8.73 -8.99 -11.51
N ILE A 149 -10.02 -8.90 -11.81
CA ILE A 149 -10.99 -9.99 -11.65
C ILE A 149 -11.47 -10.42 -13.03
N ALA A 150 -11.28 -11.71 -13.35
CA ALA A 150 -11.79 -12.33 -14.56
C ALA A 150 -12.98 -13.23 -14.19
N GLN A 151 -14.18 -12.84 -14.58
CA GLN A 151 -15.39 -13.62 -14.35
C GLN A 151 -15.83 -14.38 -15.60
N GLN A 152 -16.09 -15.67 -15.44
CA GLN A 152 -16.61 -16.52 -16.50
C GLN A 152 -18.12 -16.32 -16.64
N MET A 153 -18.58 -16.15 -17.87
CA MET A 153 -19.98 -15.96 -18.24
C MET A 153 -20.33 -16.88 -19.40
N LEU A 154 -21.56 -17.40 -19.40
CA LEU A 154 -22.08 -18.16 -20.53
C LEU A 154 -22.48 -17.18 -21.64
N ASN A 155 -22.05 -17.47 -22.86
CA ASN A 155 -22.49 -16.78 -24.06
C ASN A 155 -23.92 -17.24 -24.38
N THR A 156 -24.91 -16.41 -24.06
CA THR A 156 -26.32 -16.70 -24.35
C THR A 156 -26.71 -16.49 -25.82
N ASN A 157 -25.76 -16.21 -26.72
CA ASN A 157 -25.96 -16.27 -28.18
C ASN A 157 -26.00 -17.71 -28.71
N ASN A 158 -26.55 -18.66 -27.94
CA ASN A 158 -26.79 -20.04 -28.35
C ASN A 158 -28.20 -20.47 -27.94
N SER A 159 -29.16 -19.57 -28.12
CA SER A 159 -30.59 -19.82 -28.04
C SER A 159 -31.25 -19.32 -29.32
N ASN A 160 -30.90 -19.99 -30.43
CA ASN A 160 -31.73 -20.33 -31.59
C ASN A 160 -30.85 -20.92 -32.68
#